data_AF-A0A415HVC9-F1
#
_entry.id   AF-A0A415HVC9-F1
#
_cell.length_a   1.000
_cell.length_b   1.000
_cell.length_c   1.000
_cell.angle_alpha   90.00
_cell.angle_beta   90.00
_cell.angle_gamma   90.00
#
_symmetry.space_group_name_H-M   'P 1'
#
loop_
_entity.id
_entity.type
_entity.pdbx_description
1 polymer ?
#
loop_
_entity_poly.entity_id
_entity_poly.type
_entity_poly.pdbx_seq_one_letter_code
_entity_poly.pdbx_strand_id
1 'polypeptide(L)'
;MSNRLIKFSWNLGNVTFHICGLDKEKNFLISPQCECGCGGKTYIILNTKEEITNLAWQLVADNDCNCCAVFVILEDNSIVFAYRHGEDIDDISVYETNKIEDYSDIGLMADELGLHCYGLITHVK
;
A
#
# COMPACT_ATOMS: atom_id res chain seq x y z
N MET A 1 15.88 -14.72 34.66
CA MET A 1 14.85 -14.03 33.86
C MET A 1 15.12 -14.35 32.40
N SER A 2 14.22 -15.09 31.74
CA SER A 2 14.41 -15.52 30.35
C SER A 2 13.88 -14.43 29.41
N ASN A 3 14.79 -13.71 28.75
CA ASN A 3 14.43 -12.81 27.65
C ASN A 3 14.01 -13.67 26.47
N ARG A 4 12.73 -14.03 26.40
CA ARG A 4 12.13 -14.59 25.19
C ARG A 4 12.05 -13.46 24.16
N LEU A 5 13.06 -13.37 23.30
CA LEU A 5 12.96 -12.66 22.03
C LEU A 5 11.89 -13.38 21.20
N ILE A 6 10.65 -12.91 21.28
CA ILE A 6 9.60 -13.31 20.34
C ILE A 6 9.99 -12.69 19.00
N LYS A 7 10.53 -13.50 18.09
CA LYS A 7 10.62 -13.11 16.69
C LYS A 7 9.20 -13.08 16.15
N PHE A 8 8.61 -11.90 16.03
CA PHE A 8 7.41 -11.71 15.22
C PHE A 8 7.78 -12.02 13.77
N SER A 9 7.27 -13.14 13.25
CA SER A 9 7.29 -13.41 11.82
C SER A 9 6.06 -12.74 11.22
N TRP A 10 6.27 -11.71 10.43
CA TRP A 10 5.21 -10.99 9.74
C TRP A 10 4.56 -11.90 8.69
N ASN A 11 3.25 -12.10 8.81
CA ASN A 11 2.47 -12.83 7.81
C ASN A 11 1.70 -11.82 6.96
N LEU A 12 2.32 -11.39 5.86
CA LEU A 12 1.73 -10.43 4.92
C LEU A 12 0.41 -10.93 4.31
N GLY A 13 0.15 -12.24 4.32
CA GLY A 13 -1.11 -12.84 3.88
C GLY A 13 -2.31 -12.52 4.78
N ASN A 14 -2.10 -11.99 5.99
CA ASN A 14 -3.15 -11.62 6.94
C ASN A 14 -3.25 -10.11 7.19
N VAL A 15 -2.53 -9.28 6.44
CA VAL A 15 -2.62 -7.82 6.58
C VAL A 15 -3.99 -7.36 6.12
N THR A 16 -4.62 -6.51 6.93
CA THR A 16 -5.94 -5.93 6.67
C THR A 16 -5.89 -4.43 6.88
N PHE A 17 -6.84 -3.70 6.29
CA PHE A 17 -6.99 -2.26 6.54
C PHE A 17 -7.03 -1.92 8.03
N HIS A 18 -7.76 -2.71 8.84
CA HIS A 18 -7.85 -2.50 10.29
C HIS A 18 -6.49 -2.60 10.99
N ILE A 19 -5.66 -3.60 10.63
CA ILE A 19 -4.32 -3.76 11.19
C ILE A 19 -3.42 -2.58 10.78
N CYS A 20 -3.63 -2.03 9.58
CA CYS A 20 -2.91 -0.85 9.11
C CYS A 20 -3.43 0.47 9.69
N GLY A 21 -4.42 0.45 10.59
CA GLY A 21 -5.06 1.69 11.08
C GLY A 21 -5.88 2.42 10.01
N LEU A 22 -6.25 1.74 8.93
CA LEU A 22 -6.99 2.31 7.80
C LEU A 22 -8.47 1.91 7.84
N ASP A 23 -9.33 2.83 7.40
CA ASP A 23 -10.71 2.56 7.02
C ASP A 23 -10.79 1.92 5.63
N LYS A 24 -11.41 0.74 5.54
CA LYS A 24 -11.61 0.02 4.28
C LYS A 24 -12.55 0.74 3.30
N GLU A 25 -13.45 1.60 3.78
CA GLU A 25 -14.43 2.28 2.91
C GLU A 25 -13.77 3.43 2.12
N LYS A 26 -12.59 3.87 2.56
CA LYS A 26 -11.72 4.80 1.83
C LYS A 26 -10.80 4.10 0.82
N ASN A 27 -10.85 2.77 0.72
CA ASN A 27 -10.05 2.04 -0.25
C ASN A 27 -10.58 2.24 -1.68
N PHE A 28 -9.79 2.84 -2.56
CA PHE A 28 -10.18 3.02 -3.96
C PHE A 28 -9.70 1.88 -4.88
N LEU A 29 -8.80 1.01 -4.41
CA LEU A 29 -8.28 -0.07 -5.25
C LEU A 29 -9.30 -1.19 -5.42
N ILE A 30 -9.47 -1.62 -6.67
CA ILE A 30 -10.25 -2.80 -7.03
C ILE A 30 -9.27 -3.85 -7.56
N SER A 31 -9.37 -5.07 -7.05
CA SER A 31 -8.55 -6.18 -7.56
C SER A 31 -8.93 -6.47 -9.01
N PRO A 32 -7.97 -6.44 -9.95
CA PRO A 32 -8.26 -6.77 -11.33
C PRO A 32 -8.80 -8.21 -11.43
N GLN A 33 -9.82 -8.39 -12.26
CA GLN A 33 -10.41 -9.71 -12.52
C GLN A 33 -9.60 -10.47 -13.58
N CYS A 34 -9.60 -11.80 -13.53
CA CYS A 34 -8.99 -12.62 -14.58
C CYS A 34 -9.64 -12.30 -15.93
N GLU A 35 -8.82 -11.95 -16.94
CA GLU A 35 -9.28 -11.74 -18.33
C GLU A 35 -9.98 -12.98 -18.91
N CYS A 36 -9.66 -14.15 -18.37
CA CYS A 36 -10.30 -15.41 -18.73
C CYS A 36 -11.77 -15.54 -18.28
N GLY A 37 -12.29 -14.58 -17.49
CA GLY A 37 -13.68 -14.56 -17.01
C GLY A 37 -13.99 -15.61 -15.93
N CYS A 38 -12.97 -16.26 -15.35
CA CYS A 38 -13.19 -17.30 -14.33
C CYS A 38 -13.64 -16.76 -12.96
N GLY A 39 -13.72 -15.44 -12.80
CA GLY A 39 -13.99 -14.77 -11.52
C GLY A 39 -12.81 -14.79 -10.53
N GLY A 40 -11.67 -15.36 -10.93
CA GLY A 40 -10.43 -15.31 -10.17
C GLY A 40 -9.84 -13.90 -10.12
N LYS A 41 -9.11 -13.60 -9.05
CA LYS A 41 -8.31 -12.38 -8.92
C LYS A 41 -7.03 -12.51 -9.74
N THR A 42 -6.65 -11.45 -10.43
CA THR A 42 -5.38 -11.38 -11.16
C THR A 42 -4.22 -11.14 -10.18
N TYR A 43 -3.13 -11.89 -10.38
CA TYR A 43 -1.86 -11.63 -9.73
C TYR A 43 -1.03 -10.70 -10.61
N ILE A 44 -0.56 -9.60 -10.03
CA ILE A 44 0.39 -8.72 -10.69
C ILE A 44 1.79 -9.15 -10.23
N ILE A 45 2.60 -9.61 -11.18
CA ILE A 45 3.98 -10.03 -10.90
C ILE A 45 4.89 -8.84 -11.19
N LEU A 46 5.52 -8.31 -10.14
CA LEU A 46 6.52 -7.25 -10.22
C LEU A 46 7.84 -7.81 -9.71
N ASN A 47 8.90 -7.66 -10.49
CA ASN A 47 10.21 -8.27 -10.23
C ASN A 47 11.21 -7.27 -9.66
N THR A 48 10.96 -5.98 -9.85
CA THR A 48 11.87 -4.91 -9.47
C THR A 48 11.16 -3.86 -8.63
N LYS A 49 11.94 -3.17 -7.80
CA LYS A 49 11.45 -2.04 -7.02
C LYS A 49 10.93 -0.89 -7.91
N GLU A 50 11.55 -0.67 -9.07
CA GLU A 50 11.11 0.31 -10.05
C GLU A 50 9.70 0.00 -10.58
N GLU A 51 9.41 -1.26 -10.86
CA GLU A 51 8.06 -1.70 -11.25
C GLU A 51 7.04 -1.48 -10.13
N ILE A 52 7.43 -1.68 -8.86
CA ILE A 52 6.58 -1.39 -7.71
C ILE A 52 6.29 0.11 -7.59
N THR A 53 7.31 0.96 -7.67
CA THR A 53 7.15 2.41 -7.60
C THR A 53 6.31 2.93 -8.76
N ASN A 54 6.53 2.41 -9.97
CA ASN A 54 5.78 2.80 -11.16
C ASN A 54 4.31 2.38 -11.05
N LEU A 55 4.02 1.17 -10.55
CA LEU A 55 2.64 0.74 -10.32
C LEU A 55 1.96 1.64 -9.28
N ALA A 56 2.61 1.91 -8.15
CA ALA A 56 2.04 2.78 -7.11
C ALA A 56 1.72 4.17 -7.66
N TRP A 57 2.65 4.76 -8.43
CA TRP A 57 2.46 6.04 -9.08
C TRP A 57 1.27 6.01 -10.07
N GLN A 58 1.21 5.00 -10.94
CA GLN A 58 0.14 4.85 -11.94
C GLN A 58 -1.24 4.74 -11.28
N LEU A 59 -1.37 3.93 -10.22
CA LEU A 59 -2.63 3.77 -9.50
C LEU A 59 -3.12 5.06 -8.82
N VAL A 60 -2.20 5.92 -8.40
CA VAL A 60 -2.53 7.27 -7.88
C VAL A 60 -2.91 8.22 -9.03
N ALA A 61 -2.16 8.19 -10.14
CA ALA A 61 -2.41 9.04 -11.30
C ALA A 61 -3.76 8.75 -11.97
N ASP A 62 -4.19 7.49 -11.98
CA ASP A 62 -5.47 7.04 -12.53
C ASP A 62 -6.67 7.34 -11.61
N ASN A 63 -6.43 7.78 -10.37
CA ASN A 63 -7.49 8.11 -9.42
C ASN A 63 -7.87 9.60 -9.50
N ASP A 64 -9.17 9.89 -9.57
CA ASP A 64 -9.71 11.25 -9.72
C ASP A 64 -9.53 12.12 -8.45
N CYS A 65 -9.12 11.54 -7.32
CA CYS A 65 -8.94 12.28 -6.08
C CYS A 65 -7.59 13.02 -6.04
N ASN A 66 -7.61 14.31 -5.75
CA ASN A 66 -6.43 15.17 -5.61
C ASN A 66 -5.67 15.05 -4.27
N CYS A 67 -6.17 14.23 -3.35
CA CYS A 67 -5.53 13.94 -2.06
C CYS A 67 -5.68 12.45 -1.74
N CYS A 68 -4.82 11.63 -2.33
CA CYS A 68 -4.87 10.18 -2.22
C CYS A 68 -3.48 9.54 -2.29
N ALA A 69 -3.35 8.32 -1.78
CA ALA A 69 -2.09 7.59 -1.81
C ALA A 69 -2.29 6.09 -2.09
N VAL A 70 -1.25 5.41 -2.59
CA VAL A 70 -1.16 3.95 -2.58
C VAL A 70 0.02 3.54 -1.72
N PHE A 71 -0.24 2.73 -0.70
CA PHE A 71 0.77 2.12 0.16
C PHE A 71 1.07 0.70 -0.32
N VAL A 72 2.34 0.40 -0.56
CA VAL A 72 2.83 -0.94 -0.90
C VAL A 72 3.75 -1.43 0.21
N ILE A 73 3.30 -2.44 0.95
CA ILE A 73 4.11 -3.09 1.98
C ILE A 73 5.00 -4.13 1.31
N LEU A 74 6.32 -3.95 1.45
CA LEU A 74 7.34 -4.87 0.93
C LEU A 74 7.59 -6.03 1.90
N GLU A 75 8.25 -7.08 1.41
CA GLU A 75 8.55 -8.29 2.19
C GLU A 75 9.38 -8.03 3.45
N ASP A 76 10.21 -7.01 3.43
CA ASP A 76 11.06 -6.64 4.55
C ASP A 76 10.39 -5.64 5.49
N ASN A 77 9.09 -5.37 5.28
CA ASN A 77 8.25 -4.37 5.95
C ASN A 77 8.64 -2.91 5.74
N SER A 78 9.51 -2.60 4.77
CA SER A 78 9.55 -1.23 4.26
C SER A 78 8.26 -0.94 3.47
N ILE A 79 7.93 0.34 3.32
CA ILE A 79 6.76 0.78 2.56
C ILE A 79 7.25 1.65 1.42
N VAL A 80 6.80 1.34 0.21
CA VAL A 80 6.81 2.28 -0.90
C VAL A 80 5.42 2.90 -0.95
N PHE A 81 5.32 4.23 -1.01
CA PHE A 81 4.05 4.87 -1.23
C PHE A 81 4.13 6.01 -2.24
N ALA A 82 3.14 6.07 -3.11
CA ALA A 82 2.89 7.21 -3.98
C ALA A 82 1.77 8.05 -3.37
N TYR A 83 1.91 9.38 -3.37
CA TYR A 83 0.95 10.30 -2.78
C TYR A 83 0.74 11.51 -3.68
N ARG A 84 -0.52 11.82 -3.97
CA ARG A 84 -0.94 13.02 -4.69
C ARG A 84 -1.24 14.16 -3.72
N HIS A 85 -0.56 15.29 -3.89
CA HIS A 85 -0.63 16.43 -2.98
C HIS A 85 -1.12 17.72 -3.66
N GLY A 86 -1.81 17.60 -4.80
CA GLY A 86 -2.24 18.74 -5.61
C GLY A 86 -3.20 18.35 -6.72
N GLU A 87 -3.70 19.37 -7.44
CA GLU A 87 -4.68 19.19 -8.51
C GLU A 87 -4.01 18.74 -9.83
N ASP A 88 -2.73 19.04 -10.04
CA ASP A 88 -2.02 18.62 -11.24
C ASP A 88 -1.63 17.14 -11.17
N ILE A 89 -1.59 16.47 -12.32
CA ILE A 89 -1.20 15.05 -12.40
C ILE A 89 0.28 14.84 -12.03
N ASP A 90 1.09 15.88 -12.21
CA ASP A 90 2.51 15.88 -11.86
C ASP A 90 2.75 16.10 -10.36
N ASP A 91 1.72 16.43 -9.57
CA ASP A 91 1.78 16.59 -8.11
C ASP A 91 1.72 15.25 -7.37
N ILE A 92 2.43 14.25 -7.89
CA ILE A 92 2.55 12.91 -7.31
C ILE A 92 4.00 12.65 -6.91
N SER A 93 4.20 12.43 -5.62
CA SER A 93 5.51 12.08 -5.06
C SER A 93 5.54 10.61 -4.65
N VAL A 94 6.67 9.95 -4.86
CA VAL A 94 6.91 8.57 -4.43
C VAL A 94 7.99 8.56 -3.36
N TYR A 95 7.69 7.93 -2.23
CA TYR A 95 8.59 7.80 -1.10
C TYR A 95 8.77 6.35 -0.71
N GLU A 96 9.87 6.08 -0.02
CA GLU A 96 10.11 4.82 0.63
C GLU A 96 10.45 5.07 2.09
N THR A 97 9.84 4.30 2.98
CA THR A 97 10.13 4.32 4.40
C THR A 97 11.18 3.27 4.74
N ASN A 98 11.82 3.44 5.89
CA ASN A 98 12.47 2.32 6.56
C ASN A 98 11.42 1.26 6.95
N LYS A 99 11.90 0.11 7.39
CA LYS A 99 11.05 -0.95 7.94
C LYS A 99 10.21 -0.42 9.08
N ILE A 100 8.90 -0.66 9.02
CA ILE A 100 7.99 -0.33 10.11
C ILE A 100 7.91 -1.48 11.11
N GLU A 101 7.75 -1.13 12.38
CA GLU A 101 7.57 -2.08 13.48
C GLU A 101 6.09 -2.31 13.81
N ASP A 102 5.20 -1.40 13.41
CA ASP A 102 3.75 -1.48 13.58
C ASP A 102 3.06 -1.07 12.27
N TYR A 103 2.11 -1.89 11.80
CA TYR A 103 1.33 -1.54 10.61
C TYR A 103 0.39 -0.36 10.83
N SER A 104 0.01 -0.05 12.07
CA SER A 104 -0.83 1.11 12.38
C SER A 104 -0.16 2.45 12.04
N ASP A 105 1.17 2.47 11.88
CA ASP A 105 1.92 3.62 11.37
C ASP A 105 1.43 4.07 9.98
N ILE A 106 0.85 3.15 9.19
CA ILE A 106 0.26 3.47 7.88
C ILE A 106 -0.97 4.37 8.04
N GLY A 107 -1.82 4.08 9.02
CA GLY A 107 -2.98 4.91 9.35
C GLY A 107 -2.56 6.29 9.85
N LEU A 108 -1.52 6.35 10.69
CA LEU A 108 -0.95 7.62 11.14
C LEU A 108 -0.43 8.47 9.96
N MET A 109 0.29 7.85 9.02
CA MET A 109 0.73 8.53 7.79
C MET A 109 -0.46 9.03 6.96
N ALA A 110 -1.52 8.24 6.83
CA ALA A 110 -2.72 8.64 6.10
C ALA A 110 -3.42 9.83 6.76
N ASP A 111 -3.49 9.86 8.09
CA ASP A 111 -4.09 10.95 8.86
C ASP A 111 -3.23 12.23 8.80
N GLU A 112 -1.90 12.10 8.94
CA GLU A 112 -0.95 13.22 8.85
C GLU A 112 -0.95 13.89 7.48
N LEU A 113 -1.09 13.09 6.42
CA LEU A 113 -1.22 13.58 5.04
C LEU A 113 -2.64 14.08 4.72
N GLY A 114 -3.62 13.85 5.58
CA GLY A 114 -5.01 14.27 5.36
C GLY A 114 -5.69 13.56 4.19
N LEU A 115 -5.37 12.29 3.96
CA LEU A 115 -5.86 11.55 2.79
C LEU A 115 -7.38 11.39 2.78
N HIS A 116 -7.99 11.71 1.64
CA HIS A 116 -9.42 11.46 1.40
C HIS A 116 -9.68 9.97 1.13
N CYS A 117 -8.79 9.34 0.36
CA CYS A 117 -8.85 7.93 0.00
C CYS A 117 -7.44 7.35 -0.20
N TYR A 118 -7.32 6.03 -0.15
CA TYR A 118 -6.03 5.35 -0.32
C TYR A 118 -6.16 3.96 -0.91
N GLY A 119 -5.05 3.40 -1.36
CA GLY A 119 -4.91 2.00 -1.75
C GLY A 119 -3.93 1.27 -0.85
N LEU A 120 -4.18 0.00 -0.55
CA LEU A 120 -3.25 -0.87 0.16
C LEU A 120 -2.90 -2.09 -0.68
N ILE A 121 -1.61 -2.30 -0.90
CA ILE A 121 -1.05 -3.46 -1.61
C ILE A 121 -0.03 -4.13 -0.69
N THR A 122 -0.09 -5.46 -0.62
CA THR A 122 0.89 -6.26 0.11
C THR A 122 1.67 -7.11 -0.89
N HIS A 123 3.00 -7.03 -0.88
CA HIS A 123 3.81 -7.93 -1.67
C HIS A 123 3.79 -9.33 -1.04
N VAL A 124 3.14 -10.29 -1.71
CA VAL A 124 3.09 -11.70 -1.31
C VAL A 124 3.88 -12.54 -2.31
N LYS A 125 4.82 -13.34 -1.81
CA LYS A 125 5.52 -14.39 -2.55
C LYS A 125 4.76 -15.71 -2.49
#